data_AF-A0A255E388-F1
#
_entry.id   AF-A0A255E388-F1
#
_cell.length_a   1.000
_cell.length_b   1.000
_cell.length_c   1.000
_cell.angle_alpha   90.00
_cell.angle_beta   90.00
_cell.angle_gamma   90.00
#
_symmetry.space_group_name_H-M   'P 1'
#
loop_
_entity.id
_entity.type
_entity.pdbx_description
1 polymer ?
#
loop_
_entity_poly.entity_id
_entity_poly.type
_entity_poly.pdbx_seq_one_letter_code
_entity_poly.pdbx_strand_id
1 'polypeptide(L)'
;MALNKKPSVANAGRRYTRAQQEAAAGEGIDSTFRADDDQTKLRKTTVEFAPTVFQALKLHAVRQDVPMRVLLDRYVRDGLEKDGAPVNEGNQ
;
A
#
# COMPACT_ATOMS: atom_id res chain seq x y z
N MET A 1 -43.06 40.59 -24.05
CA MET A 1 -42.79 40.10 -22.68
C MET A 1 -42.05 38.77 -22.80
N ALA A 2 -40.82 38.70 -22.30
CA ALA A 2 -39.83 37.67 -22.66
C ALA A 2 -39.97 36.37 -21.86
N LEU A 3 -39.81 35.22 -22.55
CA LEU A 3 -39.78 33.88 -21.97
C LEU A 3 -38.46 33.64 -21.20
N ASN A 4 -38.59 33.29 -19.91
CA ASN A 4 -37.50 32.79 -19.08
C ASN A 4 -37.01 31.42 -19.58
N LYS A 5 -35.79 31.35 -20.11
CA LYS A 5 -35.09 30.07 -20.37
C LYS A 5 -33.95 29.90 -19.37
N LYS A 6 -34.10 28.94 -18.45
CA LYS A 6 -33.03 28.46 -17.56
C LYS A 6 -31.98 27.72 -18.40
N PRO A 7 -30.66 27.89 -18.16
CA PRO A 7 -29.64 27.13 -18.88
C PRO A 7 -29.62 25.66 -18.43
N SER A 8 -29.64 24.75 -19.41
CA SER A 8 -29.62 23.29 -19.29
C SER A 8 -28.21 22.78 -18.94
N VAL A 9 -28.09 21.97 -17.90
CA VAL A 9 -26.84 21.37 -17.37
C VAL A 9 -26.51 20.05 -18.07
N ALA A 10 -26.63 19.99 -19.40
CA ALA A 10 -26.62 18.72 -20.13
C ALA A 10 -25.30 18.39 -20.89
N ASN A 11 -24.20 19.12 -20.67
CA ASN A 11 -23.01 18.97 -21.54
C ASN A 11 -21.67 18.67 -20.83
N ALA A 12 -21.69 18.17 -19.59
CA ALA A 12 -20.46 17.81 -18.86
C ALA A 12 -19.96 16.37 -19.15
N GLY A 13 -20.78 15.50 -19.76
CA GLY A 13 -20.46 14.07 -19.92
C GLY A 13 -19.68 13.69 -21.18
N ARG A 14 -19.50 14.59 -22.16
CA ARG A 14 -18.95 14.25 -23.48
C ARG A 14 -17.44 14.44 -23.66
N ARG A 15 -16.73 14.93 -22.63
CA ARG A 15 -15.27 15.15 -22.70
C ARG A 15 -14.43 13.96 -22.21
N TYR A 16 -15.02 13.01 -21.50
CA TYR A 16 -14.30 11.89 -20.91
C TYR A 16 -14.09 10.69 -21.84
N THR A 17 -14.80 10.61 -22.97
CA THR A 17 -14.72 9.45 -23.88
C THR A 17 -13.77 9.63 -25.07
N ARG A 18 -13.17 10.82 -25.25
CA ARG A 18 -12.18 11.06 -26.33
C ARG A 18 -10.73 10.89 -25.86
N ALA A 19 -10.44 11.11 -24.59
CA ALA A 19 -9.10 10.92 -24.02
C ALA A 19 -8.70 9.44 -23.83
N GLN A 20 -9.62 8.49 -24.04
CA GLN A 20 -9.35 7.05 -23.93
C GLN A 20 -9.04 6.35 -25.26
N GLN A 21 -9.07 7.03 -26.41
CA GLN A 21 -8.90 6.37 -27.72
C GLN A 21 -7.62 6.74 -28.49
N GLU A 22 -6.74 7.60 -27.98
CA GLU A 22 -5.48 7.98 -28.65
C GLU A 22 -4.20 7.50 -27.93
N ALA A 23 -4.31 6.62 -26.91
CA ALA A 23 -3.15 6.02 -26.23
C ALA A 23 -2.80 4.61 -26.75
N ALA A 24 -3.17 4.28 -28.00
CA ALA A 24 -2.93 2.98 -28.62
C ALA A 24 -1.94 3.02 -29.79
N ALA A 25 -1.27 4.15 -30.06
CA ALA A 25 -0.27 4.26 -31.12
C ALA A 25 0.81 5.27 -30.74
N GLY A 26 1.99 4.77 -30.37
CA GLY A 26 3.13 5.61 -30.01
C GLY A 26 4.33 4.79 -29.59
N GLU A 27 5.10 4.35 -30.58
CA GLU A 27 6.44 3.80 -30.47
C GLU A 27 7.38 4.61 -29.58
N GLY A 28 8.24 3.90 -28.86
CA GLY A 28 9.61 4.34 -28.56
C GLY A 28 9.76 5.47 -27.55
N ILE A 29 9.56 5.15 -26.26
CA ILE A 29 10.19 5.92 -25.18
C ILE A 29 10.98 4.95 -24.33
N ASP A 30 12.30 5.12 -24.41
CA ASP A 30 13.37 4.59 -23.59
C ASP A 30 12.92 3.96 -22.27
N SER A 31 13.10 2.64 -22.20
CA SER A 31 13.05 1.83 -21.00
C SER A 31 14.21 2.20 -20.05
N THR A 32 14.08 3.30 -19.33
CA THR A 32 15.01 3.70 -18.24
C THR A 32 14.39 3.61 -16.85
N PHE A 33 13.22 3.00 -16.69
CA PHE A 33 12.80 2.51 -15.36
C PHE A 33 13.46 1.16 -15.12
N ARG A 34 14.52 1.18 -14.32
CA ARG A 34 15.16 -0.01 -13.76
C ARG A 34 14.10 -0.98 -13.25
N ALA A 35 14.31 -2.24 -13.61
CA ALA A 35 13.77 -3.38 -12.90
C ALA A 35 14.33 -3.37 -11.47
N ASP A 36 13.68 -2.62 -10.58
CA ASP A 36 13.70 -2.82 -9.13
C ASP A 36 12.24 -3.19 -8.81
N ASP A 37 11.90 -4.29 -8.17
CA ASP A 37 12.62 -5.03 -7.17
C ASP A 37 11.87 -6.38 -7.11
N ASP A 38 12.60 -7.49 -7.11
CA ASP A 38 12.08 -8.82 -6.79
C ASP A 38 11.73 -8.85 -5.29
N GLN A 39 10.83 -7.96 -4.84
CA GLN A 39 10.18 -8.07 -3.56
C GLN A 39 9.31 -9.31 -3.63
N THR A 40 9.91 -10.45 -3.31
CA THR A 40 9.21 -11.67 -2.93
C THR A 40 8.08 -11.25 -2.01
N LYS A 41 6.86 -11.28 -2.54
CA LYS A 41 5.68 -10.71 -1.87
C LYS A 41 5.56 -11.39 -0.51
N LEU A 42 5.87 -10.65 0.56
CA LEU A 42 5.78 -11.16 1.92
C LEU A 42 4.35 -11.69 2.12
N ARG A 43 4.25 -12.95 2.54
CA ARG A 43 2.96 -13.57 2.81
C ARG A 43 2.28 -12.79 3.94
N LYS A 44 1.07 -12.31 3.67
CA LYS A 44 0.26 -11.66 4.69
C LYS A 44 -0.32 -12.74 5.60
N THR A 45 -0.06 -12.60 6.90
CA THR A 45 -0.61 -13.48 7.94
C THR A 45 -1.43 -12.62 8.89
N THR A 46 -2.62 -13.09 9.23
CA THR A 46 -3.47 -12.46 10.26
C THR A 46 -3.21 -13.17 11.58
N VAL A 47 -2.99 -12.41 12.65
CA VAL A 47 -2.77 -12.93 14.00
C VAL A 47 -3.75 -12.23 14.94
N GLU A 48 -4.43 -13.01 15.77
CA GLU A 48 -5.34 -12.49 16.78
C GLU A 48 -4.60 -12.31 18.11
N PHE A 49 -4.80 -11.15 18.74
CA PHE A 49 -4.23 -10.84 20.05
C PHE A 49 -5.35 -10.50 21.03
N ALA A 50 -5.12 -10.76 22.30
CA ALA A 50 -5.99 -10.22 23.35
C ALA A 50 -6.07 -8.68 23.21
N PRO A 51 -7.25 -8.05 23.39
CA PRO A 51 -7.43 -6.62 23.17
C PRO A 51 -6.45 -5.75 23.96
N THR A 52 -6.13 -6.16 25.18
CA THR A 52 -5.17 -5.47 26.08
C THR A 52 -3.75 -5.49 25.51
N VAL A 53 -3.32 -6.63 24.96
CA VAL A 53 -2.00 -6.79 24.34
C VAL A 53 -1.91 -5.96 23.05
N PHE A 54 -2.95 -6.00 22.22
CA PHE A 54 -3.01 -5.20 21.00
C PHE A 54 -2.91 -3.70 21.29
N GLN A 55 -3.62 -3.21 22.31
CA GLN A 55 -3.59 -1.81 22.70
C GLN A 55 -2.21 -1.40 23.23
N ALA A 56 -1.55 -2.25 24.02
CA ALA A 56 -0.20 -2.02 24.51
C ALA A 56 0.81 -1.95 23.34
N LEU A 57 0.73 -2.89 22.38
CA LEU A 57 1.57 -2.91 21.18
C LEU A 57 1.40 -1.64 20.35
N LYS A 58 0.15 -1.19 20.15
CA LYS A 58 -0.15 0.03 19.40
C LYS A 58 0.45 1.26 20.08
N LEU A 59 0.28 1.39 21.40
CA LEU A 59 0.84 2.52 22.16
C LEU A 59 2.38 2.51 22.11
N HIS A 60 2.98 1.33 22.21
CA HIS A 60 4.43 1.19 22.17
C HIS A 60 5.01 1.54 20.80
N ALA A 61 4.36 1.10 19.72
CA ALA A 61 4.72 1.47 18.36
C ALA A 61 4.71 3.00 18.14
N VAL A 62 3.66 3.68 18.63
CA VAL A 62 3.57 5.15 18.58
C VAL A 62 4.68 5.83 19.37
N ARG A 63 4.99 5.33 20.58
CA ARG A 63 6.07 5.90 21.42
C ARG A 63 7.45 5.77 20.78
N GLN A 64 7.68 4.71 20.01
CA GLN A 64 8.95 4.46 19.32
C GLN A 64 9.00 5.05 17.91
N ASP A 65 7.91 5.68 17.44
CA ASP A 65 7.77 6.18 16.08
C ASP A 65 8.08 5.12 15.00
N VAL A 66 7.62 3.88 15.22
CA VAL A 66 7.79 2.77 14.28
C VAL A 66 6.45 2.12 13.93
N PRO A 67 6.32 1.55 12.70
CA PRO A 67 5.15 0.75 12.36
C PRO A 67 5.02 -0.45 13.29
N MET A 68 3.79 -0.74 13.72
CA MET A 68 3.50 -1.87 14.62
C MET A 68 4.00 -3.22 14.08
N ARG A 69 4.03 -3.39 12.75
CA ARG A 69 4.60 -4.58 12.11
C ARG A 69 6.08 -4.77 12.43
N VAL A 70 6.89 -3.71 12.31
CA VAL A 70 8.33 -3.75 12.59
C VAL A 70 8.58 -4.09 14.06
N LEU A 71 7.74 -3.54 14.94
CA LEU A 71 7.80 -3.82 16.37
C LEU A 71 7.48 -5.29 16.68
N LEU A 72 6.46 -5.85 16.03
CA LEU A 72 6.13 -7.28 16.13
C LEU A 72 7.26 -8.16 15.62
N ASP A 73 7.84 -7.84 14.46
CA ASP A 73 8.94 -8.60 13.88
C ASP A 73 10.15 -8.64 14.83
N ARG A 74 10.45 -7.52 15.52
CA ARG A 74 11.50 -7.48 16.56
C ARG A 74 11.19 -8.41 17.73
N TYR A 75 9.98 -8.33 18.29
CA TYR A 75 9.63 -9.19 19.42
C TYR A 75 9.62 -10.67 19.09
N VAL A 76 9.18 -11.02 17.89
CA VAL A 76 9.23 -12.41 17.41
C VAL A 76 10.69 -12.85 17.27
N ARG A 77 11.55 -12.04 16.65
CA ARG A 77 12.99 -12.34 16.51
C ARG A 77 13.66 -12.51 17.87
N ASP A 78 13.49 -11.56 18.77
CA ASP A 78 14.07 -11.60 20.12
C ASP A 78 13.58 -12.82 20.91
N GLY A 79 12.32 -13.24 20.72
CA GLY A 79 11.76 -14.44 21.33
C GLY A 79 12.40 -15.72 20.79
N LEU A 80 12.48 -15.83 19.46
CA LEU A 80 13.11 -16.98 18.79
C LEU A 80 14.59 -17.12 19.15
N GLU A 81 15.34 -16.01 19.19
CA GLU A 81 16.75 -16.01 19.60
C GLU A 81 16.93 -16.48 21.05
N LYS A 82 16.06 -16.02 21.97
CA LYS A 82 16.07 -16.48 23.37
C LYS A 82 15.73 -17.95 23.52
N ASP A 83 14.85 -18.46 22.67
CA ASP A 83 14.47 -19.87 22.63
C ASP A 83 15.53 -20.74 21.91
N GLY A 84 16.61 -20.14 21.40
CA GLY A 84 17.68 -20.82 20.67
C GLY A 84 17.25 -21.29 19.27
N ALA A 85 16.12 -20.80 18.77
CA ALA A 85 15.67 -21.09 17.42
C ALA A 85 16.51 -20.26 16.43
N PRO A 86 17.19 -20.87 15.45
CA PRO A 86 17.91 -20.12 14.45
C PRO A 86 16.92 -19.32 13.61
N VAL A 87 16.93 -18.00 13.78
CA VAL A 87 16.27 -17.11 12.83
C VAL A 87 17.16 -17.08 11.59
N ASN A 88 16.90 -18.01 10.66
CA ASN A 88 17.49 -17.93 9.34
C ASN A 88 16.97 -16.63 8.71
N GLU A 89 17.82 -15.61 8.71
CA GLU A 89 17.74 -14.54 7.72
C GLU A 89 17.97 -15.25 6.39
N GLY A 90 16.88 -15.67 5.73
CA GLY A 90 16.97 -16.37 4.46
C GLY A 90 17.92 -15.60 3.56
N ASN A 91 19.05 -16.23 3.20
CA ASN A 91 19.88 -15.76 2.11
C ASN A 91 18.95 -15.55 0.91
N GLN A 92 18.89 -14.30 0.47
CA GLN A 92 18.90 -13.83 -0.92
C GLN A 92 18.06 -14.64 -1.91
#